data_AF-A0A924ZJM6-F1
#
_entry.id   AF-A0A924ZJM6-F1
#
_cell.length_a   1.000
_cell.length_b   1.000
_cell.length_c   1.000
_cell.angle_alpha   90.00
_cell.angle_beta   90.00
_cell.angle_gamma   90.00
#
_symmetry.space_group_name_H-M   'P 1'
#
loop_
_entity.id
_entity.type
_entity.pdbx_description
1 polymer ?
#
loop_
_entity_poly.entity_id
_entity_poly.type
_entity_poly.pdbx_seq_one_letter_code
_entity_poly.pdbx_strand_id
1 'polypeptide(L)' 'MKTTLILALLVTTQAWAAVPAKSFNFTFKSIKTPIQKSATTKEDAFKLAAKECYQQLTGGTYPGEEKGLDIIDICANPKM' A
#
# COMPACT_ATOMS: atom_id res chain seq x y z
N MET A 1 59.26 17.30 12.77
CA MET A 1 58.66 16.26 11.90
C MET A 1 57.29 15.94 12.48
N LYS A 2 56.20 16.29 11.79
CA LYS A 2 54.81 16.05 12.22
C LYS A 2 54.15 15.16 11.18
N THR A 3 54.01 13.87 11.48
CA THR A 3 53.38 12.89 10.60
C THR A 3 51.92 12.73 11.03
N THR A 4 51.03 13.48 10.40
CA THR A 4 49.60 13.38 10.66
C THR A 4 49.04 12.18 9.90
N LEU A 5 48.71 11.11 10.62
CA LEU A 5 48.04 9.92 10.07
C LEU A 5 46.58 10.25 9.78
N ILE A 6 46.19 10.24 8.50
CA ILE A 6 44.80 10.39 8.07
C ILE A 6 44.16 9.00 8.09
N LEU A 7 43.30 8.75 9.07
CA LEU A 7 42.51 7.53 9.19
C LEU A 7 41.34 7.61 8.19
N ALA A 8 41.45 6.92 7.06
CA ALA A 8 40.38 6.85 6.07
C ALA A 8 39.24 5.96 6.60
N LEU A 9 38.15 6.58 7.02
CA LEU A 9 36.92 5.91 7.42
C LEU A 9 36.25 5.32 6.17
N LEU A 10 36.38 4.01 5.96
CA LEU A 10 35.64 3.27 4.93
C LEU A 10 34.16 3.21 5.32
N VAL A 11 33.36 4.14 4.79
CA VAL A 11 31.90 4.06 4.84
C VAL A 11 31.47 2.94 3.89
N THR A 12 31.19 1.76 4.44
CA THR A 12 30.61 0.66 3.67
C THR A 12 29.14 1.00 3.38
N THR A 13 28.84 1.32 2.12
CA THR A 13 27.46 1.50 1.67
C THR A 13 26.78 0.14 1.60
N GLN A 14 25.98 -0.19 2.62
CA GLN A 14 25.08 -1.33 2.54
C GLN A 14 24.01 -1.02 1.49
N ALA A 15 24.10 -1.67 0.32
CA ALA A 15 23.06 -1.64 -0.68
C ALA A 15 21.86 -2.47 -0.17
N TRP A 16 20.79 -1.81 0.25
CA TRP A 16 19.54 -2.47 0.59
C TRP A 16 18.90 -2.95 -0.71
N ALA A 17 18.88 -4.25 -0.95
CA ALA A 17 18.21 -4.82 -2.10
C ALA A 17 16.72 -4.46 -2.04
N ALA A 18 16.24 -3.69 -3.02
CA ALA A 18 14.83 -3.33 -3.11
C ALA A 18 13.98 -4.59 -3.28
N VAL A 19 13.01 -4.79 -2.39
CA VAL A 19 12.04 -5.89 -2.55
C VAL A 19 11.18 -5.57 -3.78
N PRO A 20 11.10 -6.48 -4.77
CA PRO A 20 10.34 -6.22 -5.99
C PRO A 20 8.85 -6.14 -5.67
N ALA A 21 8.17 -5.13 -6.23
CA ALA A 21 6.73 -5.00 -6.14
C ALA A 21 6.04 -6.13 -6.92
N LYS A 22 5.02 -6.74 -6.33
CA LYS A 22 4.14 -7.72 -6.96
C LYS A 22 2.78 -7.10 -7.20
N SER A 23 2.11 -7.56 -8.25
CA SER A 23 0.75 -7.13 -8.55
C SER A 23 -0.26 -8.04 -7.86
N PHE A 24 -1.25 -7.44 -7.20
CA PHE A 24 -2.33 -8.10 -6.50
C PHE A 24 -3.67 -7.60 -7.04
N ASN A 25 -4.64 -8.49 -7.15
CA ASN A 25 -6.01 -8.18 -7.57
C ASN A 25 -6.96 -8.41 -6.41
N PHE A 26 -7.89 -7.48 -6.19
CA PHE A 26 -8.88 -7.55 -5.14
C PHE A 26 -10.28 -7.38 -5.71
N THR A 27 -11.18 -8.30 -5.39
CA THR A 27 -12.59 -8.24 -5.79
C THR A 27 -13.48 -7.92 -4.60
N PHE A 28 -14.23 -6.82 -4.68
CA PHE A 28 -15.14 -6.38 -3.63
C PHE A 28 -16.60 -6.66 -4.00
N LYS A 29 -17.47 -6.90 -3.01
CA LYS A 29 -18.86 -7.32 -3.21
C LYS A 29 -19.69 -6.39 -4.12
N SER A 30 -19.37 -5.09 -4.11
CA SER A 30 -20.13 -4.04 -4.82
C SER A 30 -19.35 -3.35 -5.95
N ILE A 31 -18.14 -3.83 -6.27
CA ILE A 31 -17.31 -3.31 -7.37
C ILE A 31 -17.28 -4.38 -8.46
N LYS A 32 -17.70 -4.02 -9.68
CA LYS A 32 -17.75 -4.98 -10.80
C LYS A 32 -16.37 -5.37 -11.33
N THR A 33 -15.43 -4.43 -11.31
CA THR A 33 -14.08 -4.62 -11.85
C THR A 33 -13.09 -4.85 -10.71
N PRO A 34 -12.23 -5.89 -10.79
CA PRO A 34 -11.18 -6.07 -9.80
C PRO A 34 -10.28 -4.84 -9.68
N ILE A 35 -9.92 -4.46 -8.46
CA ILE A 35 -8.96 -3.39 -8.20
C ILE A 35 -7.56 -4.00 -8.14
N GLN A 36 -6.70 -3.60 -9.06
CA GLN A 36 -5.32 -4.07 -9.14
C GLN A 36 -4.38 -3.08 -8.46
N LYS A 37 -3.51 -3.58 -7.55
CA LYS A 37 -2.49 -2.77 -6.87
C LYS A 37 -1.16 -3.50 -6.83
N SER A 38 -0.09 -2.74 -7.07
CA SER A 38 1.28 -3.24 -6.96
C SER A 38 1.90 -2.76 -5.66
N ALA A 39 2.42 -3.69 -4.86
CA ALA A 39 3.13 -3.38 -3.62
C ALA A 39 4.14 -4.48 -3.27
N THR A 40 4.99 -4.24 -2.28
CA THR A 40 5.94 -5.24 -1.76
C THR A 40 5.23 -6.34 -0.97
N THR A 41 4.12 -6.01 -0.29
CA THR A 41 3.31 -6.93 0.51
C THR A 41 1.86 -6.94 0.05
N LYS A 42 1.15 -8.05 0.33
CA LYS A 42 -0.28 -8.15 0.07
C LYS A 42 -1.07 -7.17 0.95
N GLU A 43 -0.69 -7.00 2.22
CA GLU A 43 -1.31 -6.02 3.12
C GLU A 43 -1.26 -4.59 2.55
N ASP A 44 -0.12 -4.16 2.02
CA ASP A 44 0.02 -2.80 1.50
C ASP A 44 -0.79 -2.61 0.21
N ALA A 45 -0.78 -3.61 -0.67
CA ALA A 45 -1.65 -3.62 -1.85
C ALA A 45 -3.13 -3.59 -1.44
N PHE A 46 -3.51 -4.32 -0.38
CA PHE A 46 -4.86 -4.36 0.14
C PHE A 46 -5.31 -3.00 0.69
N LYS A 47 -4.49 -2.32 1.50
CA LYS A 47 -4.81 -0.96 2.01
C LYS A 47 -5.09 0.01 0.86
N LEU A 48 -4.28 -0.04 -0.20
CA LEU A 48 -4.48 0.79 -1.39
C LEU A 48 -5.77 0.44 -2.12
N ALA A 49 -6.08 -0.86 -2.25
CA ALA A 49 -7.29 -1.32 -2.92
C ALA A 49 -8.57 -1.01 -2.11
N ALA A 50 -8.54 -1.18 -0.79
CA ALA A 50 -9.64 -0.84 0.11
C ALA A 50 -9.94 0.67 0.09
N LYS A 51 -8.90 1.52 0.06
CA LYS A 51 -9.06 2.97 -0.10
C LYS A 51 -9.74 3.32 -1.42
N GLU A 52 -9.32 2.70 -2.53
CA GLU A 52 -9.95 2.92 -3.82
C GLU A 52 -11.40 2.41 -3.85
N CYS A 53 -11.67 1.24 -3.28
CA CYS A 53 -13.04 0.73 -3.09
C CYS A 53 -13.93 1.75 -2.40
N TYR A 54 -13.45 2.31 -1.28
CA TYR A 54 -14.19 3.32 -0.52
C TYR A 54 -14.43 4.57 -1.38
N GLN A 55 -13.42 5.05 -2.10
CA GLN A 55 -13.55 6.21 -2.98
C GLN A 55 -14.55 5.98 -4.12
N GLN A 56 -14.55 4.80 -4.75
CA GLN A 56 -15.51 4.47 -5.80
C GLN A 56 -16.95 4.40 -5.28
N LEU A 57 -17.18 3.84 -4.09
CA LEU A 57 -18.52 3.72 -3.50
C LEU A 57 -19.05 5.04 -2.92
N THR A 58 -18.17 5.94 -2.52
CA THR A 58 -18.55 7.25 -1.95
C THR A 58 -18.55 8.38 -2.97
N GLY A 59 -17.98 8.17 -4.16
CA GLY A 59 -17.70 9.26 -5.10
C GLY A 59 -16.77 10.33 -4.53
N GLY A 60 -15.98 10.00 -3.50
CA GLY A 60 -15.12 10.94 -2.79
C GLY A 60 -15.83 11.87 -1.81
N THR A 61 -17.12 11.66 -1.52
CA THR A 61 -17.91 12.49 -0.59
C THR A 61 -18.28 11.72 0.69
N TYR A 62 -18.50 12.41 1.80
CA TYR A 62 -18.91 11.74 3.04
C TYR A 62 -20.33 11.13 2.88
N PRO A 63 -20.49 9.80 3.00
CA PRO A 63 -21.77 9.14 2.72
C PRO A 63 -22.78 9.22 3.88
N GLY A 64 -22.40 9.81 5.03
CA GLY A 64 -23.12 9.64 6.30
C GLY A 64 -22.58 8.45 7.10
N GLU A 65 -22.91 8.38 8.40
CA GLU A 65 -22.31 7.41 9.32
C GLU A 65 -22.75 5.97 9.01
N GLU A 66 -24.06 5.72 8.99
CA GLU A 66 -24.64 4.40 8.71
C GLU A 66 -24.17 3.83 7.37
N LYS A 67 -24.34 4.60 6.30
CA LYS A 67 -23.87 4.22 4.97
C LYS A 67 -22.34 4.09 4.91
N GLY A 68 -21.61 4.87 5.70
CA GLY A 68 -20.16 4.77 5.84
C GLY A 68 -19.73 3.43 6.40
N LEU A 69 -20.40 2.94 7.45
CA LEU A 69 -20.13 1.63 8.05
C LEU A 69 -20.41 0.49 7.06
N ASP A 70 -21.52 0.55 6.32
CA ASP A 70 -21.82 -0.45 5.28
C ASP A 70 -20.74 -0.49 4.19
N ILE A 71 -20.24 0.67 3.76
CA ILE A 71 -19.18 0.76 2.76
C ILE A 71 -17.86 0.23 3.33
N ILE A 72 -17.55 0.52 4.59
CA ILE A 72 -16.35 -0.01 5.27
C ILE A 72 -16.40 -1.53 5.30
N ASP A 73 -17.53 -2.14 5.65
CA ASP A 73 -17.68 -3.60 5.66
C ASP A 73 -17.45 -4.22 4.28
N ILE A 74 -17.91 -3.56 3.21
CA ILE A 74 -17.65 -3.98 1.83
C ILE A 74 -16.15 -3.92 1.51
N CYS A 75 -15.47 -2.84 1.87
CA CYS A 75 -14.09 -2.58 1.47
C CYS A 75 -13.03 -3.20 2.39
N ALA A 76 -13.42 -3.59 3.62
CA ALA A 76 -12.55 -4.29 4.56
C ALA A 76 -12.45 -5.81 4.27
N ASN A 77 -13.37 -6.36 3.48
CA ASN A 77 -13.50 -7.81 3.29
C ASN A 77 -13.62 -8.21 1.80
N PRO A 78 -12.51 -8.15 1.03
CA PRO A 78 -12.50 -8.58 -0.36
C PRO A 78 -12.77 -10.08 -0.46
N LYS A 79 -13.54 -10.49 -1.48
CA LYS A 79 -13.89 -11.91 -1.69
C LYS A 79 -12.68 -12.75 -2.09
N MET A 80 -11.78 -12.18 -2.90
CA MET A 80 -10.54 -12.76 -3.38
C MET A 80 -9.55 -11.65 -3.71
#